data_AF-A0A085N4M2-F1
#
_entry.id   AF-A0A085N4M2-F1
#
_cell.length_a   1.000
_cell.length_b   1.000
_cell.length_c   1.000
_cell.angle_alpha   90.00
_cell.angle_beta   90.00
_cell.angle_gamma   90.00
#
_symmetry.space_group_name_H-M   'P 1'
#
loop_
_entity.id
_entity.type
_entity.pdbx_description
1 polymer ?
#
loop_
_entity_poly.entity_id
_entity_poly.type
_entity_poly.pdbx_seq_one_letter_code
_entity_poly.pdbx_strand_id
1 'polypeptide(L)'
;MTSDKSFFETLRMLKQQVFQADGTAVYTDGIGEGWLHCRLPEGKVQPIQLKNVLYVPAVKGNLLSVTQIAKHGFHVTFDESMCTVSRGSRKVARAPRVGNLYK
;
A
#
# COMPACT_ATOMS: atom_id res chain seq x y z
N MET A 1 2.97 3.97 -0.94
CA MET A 1 3.05 5.44 -0.93
C MET A 1 1.70 6.00 -0.51
N THR A 2 1.70 7.15 0.14
CA THR A 2 0.50 7.80 0.67
C THR A 2 0.69 9.32 0.58
N SER A 3 -0.40 10.06 0.39
CA SER A 3 -0.44 11.52 0.56
C SER A 3 -0.89 11.94 1.95
N ASP A 4 -1.27 10.99 2.80
CA ASP A 4 -1.63 11.23 4.19
C ASP A 4 -0.38 11.23 5.08
N LYS A 5 -0.02 12.40 5.61
CA LYS A 5 1.10 12.55 6.54
C LYS A 5 0.83 11.90 7.90
N SER A 6 -0.42 11.80 8.31
CA SER A 6 -0.81 11.23 9.62
C SER A 6 -0.65 9.71 9.68
N PHE A 7 -0.48 9.05 8.53
CA PHE A 7 -0.16 7.63 8.44
C PHE A 7 1.17 7.25 9.13
N PHE A 8 2.12 8.19 9.20
CA PHE A 8 3.49 7.91 9.58
C PHE A 8 3.72 8.06 11.09
N GLU A 9 4.23 7.01 11.73
CA GLU A 9 4.81 7.10 13.08
C GLU A 9 6.22 7.69 13.02
N THR A 10 6.95 7.36 11.96
CA THR A 10 8.26 7.92 11.66
C THR A 10 8.26 8.46 10.25
N LEU A 11 8.80 9.66 10.06
CA LEU A 11 8.92 10.28 8.75
C LEU A 11 10.24 11.04 8.69
N ARG A 12 11.13 10.63 7.79
CA ARG A 12 12.33 11.41 7.45
C ARG A 12 12.15 12.07 6.10
N MET A 13 12.72 13.27 5.96
CA MET A 13 12.72 13.96 4.66
C MET A 13 13.49 13.13 3.64
N LEU A 14 12.88 12.98 2.47
CA LEU A 14 13.49 12.35 1.31
C LEU A 14 12.85 12.97 0.08
N LYS A 15 13.69 13.45 -0.83
CA LYS A 15 13.28 13.97 -2.14
C LYS A 15 13.77 13.00 -3.20
N GLN A 16 12.85 12.25 -3.80
CA GLN A 16 13.12 11.44 -4.98
C GLN A 16 11.97 11.57 -5.98
N GLN A 17 12.27 11.31 -7.24
CA GLN A 17 11.29 11.34 -8.31
C GLN A 17 10.51 10.03 -8.36
N VAL A 18 9.20 10.12 -8.58
CA VAL A 18 8.28 8.98 -8.75
C VAL A 18 7.44 9.25 -9.98
N PHE A 19 7.24 8.23 -10.80
CA PHE A 19 6.40 8.32 -12.00
C PHE A 19 4.99 7.82 -11.72
N GLN A 20 4.00 8.56 -12.20
CA GLN A 20 2.60 8.19 -12.18
C GLN A 20 2.26 7.36 -13.43
N ALA A 21 1.07 6.77 -13.43
CA ALA A 21 0.60 5.92 -14.53
C ALA A 21 0.45 6.69 -15.86
N ASP A 22 0.23 8.00 -15.82
CA ASP A 22 0.18 8.88 -16.98
C ASP A 22 1.57 9.32 -17.48
N GLY A 23 2.65 8.79 -16.89
CA GLY A 23 4.02 9.13 -17.21
C GLY A 23 4.52 10.44 -16.59
N THR A 24 3.67 11.19 -15.90
CA THR A 24 4.09 12.42 -15.21
C THR A 24 4.95 12.10 -13.99
N ALA A 25 5.87 13.00 -13.68
CA ALA A 25 6.74 12.88 -12.52
C ALA A 25 6.25 13.73 -11.35
N VAL A 26 6.28 13.15 -10.16
CA VAL A 26 6.06 13.84 -8.88
C VAL A 26 7.24 13.56 -7.95
N TYR A 27 7.40 14.39 -6.91
CA TYR A 27 8.46 14.22 -5.92
C TYR A 27 7.89 13.73 -4.60
N THR A 28 8.65 12.87 -3.93
CA THR A 28 8.39 12.54 -2.53
C THR A 28 8.77 13.70 -1.62
N ASP A 29 8.07 13.84 -0.51
CA ASP A 29 8.44 14.76 0.57
C ASP A 29 9.06 14.04 1.77
N GLY A 30 8.92 12.71 1.81
CA GLY A 30 9.51 11.89 2.86
C GLY A 30 9.42 10.40 2.60
N ILE A 31 10.07 9.66 3.48
CA ILE A 31 9.96 8.21 3.59
C ILE A 31 9.83 7.84 5.06
N GLY A 32 9.03 6.83 5.36
CA GLY A 32 8.74 6.50 6.74
C GLY A 32 8.08 5.16 6.95
N GLU A 33 7.64 4.95 8.18
CA GLU A 33 6.95 3.74 8.62
C GLU A 33 5.58 4.09 9.21
N GLY A 34 4.63 3.19 9.04
CA GLY A 34 3.27 3.34 9.57
C GLY A 34 2.53 2.01 9.59
N TRP A 35 1.29 2.03 10.08
CA TRP A 35 0.51 0.81 10.31
C TRP A 35 -0.75 0.77 9.46
N LEU A 36 -1.00 -0.39 8.85
CA LEU A 36 -2.30 -0.75 8.32
C LEU A 36 -3.02 -1.64 9.33
N HIS A 37 -4.27 -1.31 9.62
CA HIS A 37 -5.15 -2.10 10.46
C HIS A 37 -6.14 -2.85 9.58
N CYS A 38 -5.76 -4.05 9.14
CA CYS A 38 -6.55 -4.85 8.21
C CYS A 38 -7.59 -5.67 8.96
N ARG A 39 -8.88 -5.50 8.65
CA ARG A 39 -9.95 -6.34 9.21
C ARG A 39 -10.04 -7.67 8.46
N LEU A 40 -9.91 -8.77 9.19
CA LEU A 40 -10.09 -10.12 8.69
C LEU A 40 -11.58 -10.49 8.64
N PRO A 41 -11.99 -11.50 7.83
CA PRO A 41 -13.39 -11.93 7.74
C PRO A 41 -14.03 -12.31 9.09
N GLU A 42 -13.20 -12.78 10.02
CA GLU A 42 -13.57 -13.16 11.39
C GLU A 42 -13.85 -11.96 12.30
N GLY A 43 -13.76 -10.72 11.79
CA GLY A 43 -13.89 -9.48 12.57
C GLY A 43 -12.60 -9.05 13.28
N LYS A 44 -11.61 -9.94 13.40
CA LYS A 44 -10.29 -9.65 13.97
C LYS A 44 -9.55 -8.58 13.15
N VAL A 45 -8.98 -7.58 13.83
CA VAL A 45 -8.08 -6.60 13.22
C VAL A 45 -6.65 -7.11 13.31
N GLN A 46 -5.97 -7.22 12.17
CA GLN A 46 -4.58 -7.59 12.05
C GLN A 46 -3.76 -6.33 11.72
N PRO A 47 -2.91 -5.85 12.66
CA PRO A 47 -1.97 -4.78 12.35
C PRO A 47 -0.86 -5.30 11.44
N ILE A 48 -0.49 -4.49 10.44
CA ILE A 48 0.59 -4.73 9.49
C ILE A 48 1.45 -3.48 9.45
N GLN A 49 2.70 -3.59 9.90
CA GLN A 49 3.66 -2.49 9.77
C GLN A 49 4.15 -2.41 8.33
N LEU A 50 4.04 -1.23 7.73
CA LEU A 50 4.64 -0.92 6.46
C LEU A 50 5.89 -0.09 6.69
N LYS A 51 7.01 -0.55 6.12
CA LYS A 51 8.29 0.14 6.16
C LYS A 51 8.61 0.76 4.81
N ASN A 52 9.44 1.79 4.81
CA ASN A 52 9.90 2.46 3.59
C ASN A 52 8.75 3.00 2.72
N VAL A 53 7.68 3.49 3.35
CA VAL A 53 6.53 4.07 2.65
C VAL A 53 6.88 5.49 2.21
N LEU A 54 6.68 5.79 0.93
CA LEU A 54 6.91 7.14 0.39
C LEU A 54 5.74 8.06 0.74
N TYR A 55 6.05 9.23 1.28
CA TYR A 55 5.12 10.34 1.44
C TYR A 55 5.15 11.20 0.18
N VAL A 56 4.02 11.25 -0.53
CA VAL A 56 3.90 11.96 -1.81
C VAL A 56 2.61 12.79 -1.77
N PRO A 57 2.65 14.06 -1.33
CA PRO A 57 1.43 14.87 -1.17
C PRO A 57 0.58 14.99 -2.44
N ALA A 58 1.24 14.94 -3.60
CA ALA A 58 0.61 15.10 -4.91
C ALA A 58 -0.26 13.91 -5.36
N VAL A 59 -0.10 12.70 -4.77
CA VAL A 59 -0.91 11.54 -5.18
C VAL A 59 -2.29 11.55 -4.53
N LYS A 60 -3.31 11.16 -5.29
CA LYS A 60 -4.67 11.02 -4.76
C LYS A 60 -4.87 9.60 -4.23
N GLY A 61 -4.82 9.46 -2.91
CA GLY A 61 -5.02 8.20 -2.21
C GLY A 61 -3.73 7.41 -1.98
N ASN A 62 -3.90 6.21 -1.43
CA ASN A 62 -2.79 5.37 -0.98
C ASN A 62 -2.56 4.24 -1.98
N LEU A 63 -1.31 4.04 -2.36
CA LEU A 63 -0.91 2.94 -3.24
C LEU A 63 -0.01 1.99 -2.48
N LEU A 64 -0.40 0.71 -2.44
CA LEU A 64 0.41 -0.35 -1.87
C LEU A 64 1.25 -0.99 -2.98
N SER A 65 2.58 -1.03 -2.80
CA SER A 65 3.48 -1.58 -3.82
C SER A 65 3.40 -3.10 -3.83
N VAL A 66 2.85 -3.66 -4.90
CA VAL A 66 2.78 -5.12 -5.13
C VAL A 66 4.19 -5.74 -5.12
N THR A 67 5.17 -5.08 -5.72
CA THR A 67 6.56 -5.56 -5.73
C THR A 67 7.14 -5.66 -4.32
N GLN A 68 6.84 -4.69 -3.45
CA GLN A 68 7.28 -4.76 -2.05
C GLN A 68 6.57 -5.88 -1.29
N ILE A 69 5.27 -6.08 -1.52
CA ILE A 69 4.52 -7.22 -0.95
C ILE A 69 5.19 -8.54 -1.37
N ALA A 70 5.45 -8.71 -2.67
CA ALA A 70 6.08 -9.90 -3.24
C ALA A 70 7.48 -10.18 -2.66
N LYS A 71 8.33 -9.15 -2.54
CA LYS A 71 9.67 -9.26 -1.95
C LYS A 71 9.67 -9.76 -0.50
N HIS A 72 8.58 -9.58 0.24
CA HIS A 72 8.45 -10.03 1.63
C HIS A 72 7.77 -11.42 1.74
N GLY A 73 7.69 -12.16 0.64
CA GLY A 73 7.19 -13.55 0.62
C GLY A 73 5.66 -13.66 0.65
N PHE A 74 4.96 -12.58 0.29
CA PHE A 74 3.52 -12.61 0.07
C PHE A 74 3.21 -12.73 -1.42
N HIS A 75 2.07 -13.32 -1.76
CA HIS A 75 1.57 -13.40 -3.12
C HIS A 75 0.37 -12.48 -3.28
N VAL A 76 0.30 -11.77 -4.41
CA VAL A 76 -0.84 -10.93 -4.76
C VAL A 76 -1.51 -11.54 -5.99
N THR A 77 -2.79 -11.87 -5.88
CA THR A 77 -3.60 -12.36 -7.00
C THR A 77 -4.73 -11.38 -7.29
N PHE A 78 -4.94 -11.10 -8.57
CA PHE A 78 -6.02 -10.25 -9.05
C PHE A 78 -6.99 -11.11 -9.87
N ASP A 79 -8.27 -11.04 -9.53
CA ASP A 79 -9.38 -11.54 -10.35
C ASP A 79 -10.32 -10.38 -10.71
N GLU A 80 -11.35 -10.62 -11.54
CA GLU A 80 -12.26 -9.57 -11.99
C GLU A 80 -13.02 -8.84 -10.87
N SER A 81 -13.09 -9.41 -9.67
CA SER A 81 -13.87 -8.92 -8.55
C SER A 81 -13.04 -8.51 -7.33
N MET A 82 -11.81 -9.02 -7.21
CA MET A 82 -11.07 -9.04 -5.96
C MET A 82 -9.55 -9.06 -6.20
N CYS A 83 -8.84 -8.29 -5.39
CA CYS A 83 -7.42 -8.48 -5.14
C CYS A 83 -7.26 -9.24 -3.82
N THR A 84 -6.44 -10.29 -3.80
CA THR A 84 -6.12 -11.05 -2.60
C THR A 84 -4.62 -11.05 -2.36
N VAL A 85 -4.22 -10.77 -1.11
CA VAL A 85 -2.84 -10.97 -0.65
C VAL A 85 -2.79 -12.21 0.23
N SER A 86 -1.85 -13.12 -0.03
CA SER A 86 -1.68 -14.37 0.71
C SER A 86 -0.22 -14.65 1.09
N ARG A 87 -0.02 -15.55 2.06
CA ARG A 87 1.29 -16.14 2.38
C ARG A 87 1.09 -17.64 2.56
N GLY A 88 1.59 -18.43 1.61
CA GLY A 88 1.21 -19.85 1.50
C GLY A 88 -0.30 -19.99 1.30
N SER A 89 -0.94 -20.86 2.08
CA SER A 89 -2.40 -21.09 2.03
C SER A 89 -3.22 -20.01 2.76
N ARG A 90 -2.59 -19.12 3.54
CA ARG A 90 -3.29 -18.11 4.36
C ARG A 90 -3.53 -16.82 3.58
N LYS A 91 -4.80 -16.42 3.44
CA LYS A 91 -5.18 -15.08 2.97
C LYS A 91 -4.99 -14.06 4.09
N VAL A 92 -4.30 -12.96 3.81
CA VAL A 92 -3.98 -11.91 4.80
C VAL A 92 -4.65 -10.58 4.51
N ALA A 93 -5.00 -10.31 3.26
CA ALA A 93 -5.79 -9.13 2.88
C ALA A 93 -6.66 -9.43 1.65
N ARG A 94 -7.77 -8.71 1.53
CA ARG A 94 -8.65 -8.70 0.37
C ARG A 94 -9.08 -7.27 0.07
N ALA A 95 -9.17 -6.92 -1.20
CA ALA A 95 -9.62 -5.62 -1.66
C ALA A 95 -10.59 -5.83 -2.84
N PRO A 96 -11.91 -5.61 -2.67
CA PRO A 96 -12.86 -5.70 -3.77
C PRO A 96 -12.58 -4.66 -4.87
N ARG A 97 -12.94 -5.00 -6.11
CA ARG A 97 -12.88 -4.08 -7.24
C ARG A 97 -14.01 -3.05 -7.15
N VAL A 98 -13.65 -1.78 -7.17
CA VAL A 98 -14.55 -0.63 -7.26
C VAL A 98 -14.14 0.20 -8.48
N GLY A 99 -14.89 0.05 -9.58
CA GLY A 99 -14.49 0.62 -10.88
C GLY A 99 -13.23 -0.05 -11.43
N ASN A 100 -12.19 0.73 -11.68
CA ASN A 100 -10.90 0.22 -12.19
C ASN A 100 -9.83 0.05 -11.09
N LEU A 101 -10.22 0.12 -9.80
CA LEU A 101 -9.32 0.04 -8.66
C LEU A 101 -9.76 -1.05 -7.69
N TYR A 102 -8.80 -1.65 -6.99
CA TYR A 102 -9.05 -2.52 -5.83
C TYR A 102 -8.89 -1.69 -4.55
N LYS A 103 -9.91 -1.67 -3.68
CA LYS A 103 -9.96 -0.82 -2.49
C LYS A 103 -10.23 -1.60 -1.22
#